data_AF-A0A1Q7PGC7-F1
#
_entry.id   AF-A0A1Q7PGC7-F1
#
_cell.length_a   1.000
_cell.length_b   1.000
_cell.length_c   1.000
_cell.angle_alpha   90.00
_cell.angle_beta   90.00
_cell.angle_gamma   90.00
#
_symmetry.space_group_name_H-M   'P 1'
#
loop_
_entity.id
_entity.type
_entity.pdbx_description
1 polymer ?
#
loop_
_entity_poly.entity_id
_entity_poly.type
_entity_poly.pdbx_seq_one_letter_code
_entity_poly.pdbx_strand_id
1 'polypeptide(L)'
;MKKIMAVTAVAVALSFTAGGAFASSCPKVIKEARDAAGKMKADDPKVKAAVAKLDEAQKLHDGGKHADSLKLANEAAADLGVTK
;
A
#
# COMPACT_ATOMS: atom_id res chain seq x y z
N MET A 1 -2.76 27.30 -23.42
CA MET A 1 -1.47 26.72 -22.97
C MET A 1 -1.28 27.00 -21.48
N LYS A 2 -0.75 26.04 -20.70
CA LYS A 2 -0.84 25.88 -19.23
C LYS A 2 -2.24 25.39 -18.81
N LYS A 3 -2.48 24.14 -18.41
CA LYS A 3 -1.80 23.35 -17.37
C LYS A 3 -1.91 21.85 -17.73
N ILE A 4 -0.85 21.29 -18.29
CA ILE A 4 -0.64 19.84 -18.45
C ILE A 4 0.65 19.55 -17.70
N MET A 5 0.54 19.43 -16.37
CA MET A 5 1.65 19.10 -15.47
C MET A 5 1.08 18.38 -14.25
N ALA A 6 0.57 17.16 -14.44
CA ALA A 6 0.34 16.20 -13.35
C ALA A 6 -0.03 14.80 -13.90
N VAL A 7 0.71 14.27 -14.89
CA VAL A 7 0.62 12.84 -15.23
C VAL A 7 2.04 12.35 -15.50
N THR A 8 2.87 12.37 -14.46
CA THR A 8 4.21 11.81 -14.51
C THR A 8 4.15 10.42 -13.88
N ALA A 9 4.02 9.44 -14.76
CA ALA A 9 4.68 8.13 -14.71
C ALA A 9 4.83 7.46 -13.34
N VAL A 10 3.94 6.50 -13.03
CA VAL A 10 4.32 5.29 -12.29
C VAL A 10 3.55 4.08 -12.87
N ALA A 11 3.76 3.83 -14.16
CA ALA A 11 3.49 2.51 -14.75
C ALA A 11 4.81 1.72 -14.69
N VAL A 12 5.19 1.26 -13.51
CA VAL A 12 6.33 0.36 -13.34
C VAL A 12 5.95 -0.73 -12.34
N ALA A 13 6.16 -1.97 -12.80
CA ALA A 13 6.21 -3.23 -12.04
C ALA A 13 4.90 -4.02 -11.88
N LEU A 14 4.33 -4.43 -13.02
CA LEU A 14 3.69 -5.74 -13.16
C LEU A 14 4.71 -6.88 -13.40
N SER A 15 6.00 -6.64 -13.23
CA SER A 15 7.09 -7.61 -13.42
C SER A 15 7.50 -8.34 -12.14
N PHE A 16 6.53 -8.70 -11.27
CA PHE A 16 6.75 -9.60 -10.12
C PHE A 16 6.87 -11.08 -10.55
N THR A 17 7.61 -11.36 -11.62
CA THR A 17 7.98 -12.73 -11.97
C THR A 17 9.25 -13.10 -11.22
N ALA A 18 9.09 -13.97 -10.23
CA ALA A 18 10.11 -14.79 -9.57
C ALA A 18 11.13 -14.08 -8.65
N GLY A 19 10.88 -14.18 -7.34
CA GLY A 19 11.91 -14.47 -6.33
C GLY A 19 12.74 -13.31 -5.75
N GLY A 20 13.07 -12.27 -6.52
CA GLY A 20 14.01 -11.23 -6.07
C GLY A 20 13.38 -9.95 -5.49
N ALA A 21 12.12 -9.64 -5.83
CA ALA A 21 11.51 -8.33 -5.55
C ALA A 21 10.63 -8.28 -4.28
N PHE A 22 10.51 -9.38 -3.54
CA PHE A 22 9.56 -9.48 -2.41
C PHE A 22 10.11 -8.94 -1.07
N ALA A 23 11.42 -8.91 -0.87
CA ALA A 23 11.99 -8.49 0.42
C ALA A 23 11.66 -7.02 0.76
N SER A 24 11.63 -6.15 -0.25
CA SER A 24 11.38 -4.71 -0.06
C SER A 24 9.93 -4.29 -0.39
N SER A 25 9.08 -5.20 -0.84
CA SER A 25 7.72 -4.86 -1.30
C SER A 25 6.77 -4.61 -0.14
N CYS A 26 6.81 -5.42 0.92
CA CYS A 26 5.96 -5.27 2.11
C CYS A 26 6.08 -3.87 2.76
N PRO A 27 7.28 -3.40 3.16
CA PRO A 27 7.41 -2.08 3.79
C PRO A 27 7.01 -0.94 2.85
N LYS A 28 7.24 -1.09 1.54
CA LYS A 28 6.82 -0.09 0.54
C LYS A 28 5.30 0.02 0.46
N VAL A 29 4.59 -1.10 0.30
CA VAL A 29 3.12 -1.11 0.18
C VAL A 29 2.47 -0.61 1.46
N ILE A 30 2.95 -1.04 2.64
CA ILE A 30 2.46 -0.56 3.94
C ILE A 30 2.62 0.96 4.03
N LYS A 31 3.79 1.49 3.67
CA LYS A 31 4.05 2.93 3.69
C LYS A 31 3.15 3.70 2.70
N GLU A 32 3.06 3.27 1.45
CA GLU A 32 2.24 3.93 0.43
C GLU A 32 0.76 4.01 0.87
N ALA A 33 0.22 2.92 1.42
CA ALA A 33 -1.14 2.87 1.92
C ALA A 33 -1.34 3.76 3.16
N ARG A 34 -0.38 3.79 4.11
CA ARG A 34 -0.44 4.73 5.27
C ARG A 34 -0.37 6.18 4.84
N ASP A 35 0.53 6.52 3.92
CA ASP A 35 0.68 7.88 3.40
C ASP A 35 -0.61 8.35 2.68
N ALA A 36 -1.34 7.43 2.04
CA ALA A 36 -2.64 7.71 1.45
C ALA A 36 -3.74 7.88 2.52
N ALA A 37 -3.81 6.98 3.52
CA ALA A 37 -4.74 7.10 4.62
C ALA A 37 -4.57 8.44 5.37
N GLY A 38 -3.33 8.90 5.56
CA GLY A 38 -3.01 10.18 6.18
C GLY A 38 -3.47 11.42 5.40
N LYS A 39 -3.85 11.26 4.11
CA LYS A 39 -4.43 12.33 3.28
C LYS A 39 -5.96 12.27 3.26
N MET A 40 -6.57 11.29 3.93
CA MET A 40 -8.01 11.09 3.99
C MET A 40 -8.57 11.51 5.34
N LYS A 41 -9.90 11.50 5.45
CA LYS A 41 -10.63 11.79 6.69
C LYS A 41 -10.36 10.68 7.72
N ALA A 42 -9.66 11.01 8.80
CA ALA A 42 -9.28 10.02 9.82
C ALA A 42 -10.49 9.43 10.58
N ASP A 43 -11.63 10.13 10.58
CA ASP A 43 -12.88 9.67 11.18
C ASP A 43 -13.69 8.73 10.28
N ASP A 44 -13.38 8.67 8.98
CA ASP A 44 -14.02 7.78 8.01
C ASP A 44 -13.84 6.30 8.44
N PRO A 45 -14.94 5.55 8.60
CA PRO A 45 -14.88 4.13 8.97
C PRO A 45 -14.01 3.29 8.04
N LYS A 46 -13.97 3.61 6.74
CA LYS A 46 -13.16 2.93 5.74
C LYS A 46 -11.66 3.17 5.97
N VAL A 47 -11.29 4.42 6.27
CA VAL A 47 -9.90 4.79 6.58
C VAL A 47 -9.43 4.12 7.86
N LYS A 48 -10.26 4.11 8.91
CA LYS A 48 -9.97 3.39 10.16
C LYS A 48 -9.76 1.89 9.94
N ALA A 49 -10.65 1.26 9.17
CA ALA A 49 -10.53 -0.16 8.86
C ALA A 49 -9.25 -0.48 8.07
N ALA A 50 -8.90 0.35 7.09
CA ALA A 50 -7.66 0.20 6.32
C ALA A 50 -6.41 0.42 7.19
N VAL A 51 -6.40 1.42 8.07
CA VAL A 51 -5.28 1.63 9.02
C VAL A 51 -5.10 0.43 9.94
N ALA A 52 -6.19 -0.15 10.46
CA ALA A 52 -6.12 -1.36 11.29
C ALA A 52 -5.51 -2.55 10.53
N LYS A 53 -5.89 -2.75 9.26
CA LYS A 53 -5.26 -3.75 8.38
C LYS A 53 -3.77 -3.48 8.17
N LEU A 54 -3.35 -2.21 8.03
CA LEU A 54 -1.94 -1.83 7.89
C LEU A 54 -1.13 -2.02 9.18
N ASP A 55 -1.75 -1.86 10.35
CA ASP A 55 -1.14 -2.17 11.64
C ASP A 55 -0.90 -3.69 11.78
N GLU A 56 -1.87 -4.51 11.37
CA GLU A 56 -1.72 -5.96 11.35
C GLU A 56 -0.71 -6.42 10.28
N ALA A 57 -0.71 -5.80 9.10
CA ALA A 57 0.26 -6.06 8.06
C ALA A 57 1.70 -5.78 8.53
N GLN A 58 1.90 -4.70 9.32
CA GLN A 58 3.20 -4.40 9.92
C GLN A 58 3.61 -5.47 10.93
N LYS A 59 2.70 -5.90 11.83
CA LYS A 59 2.99 -6.99 12.77
C LYS A 59 3.36 -8.29 12.07
N LEU A 60 2.66 -8.63 10.98
CA LEU A 60 2.97 -9.79 10.16
C LEU A 60 4.35 -9.65 9.49
N HIS A 61 4.71 -8.46 9.01
CA HIS A 61 6.04 -8.18 8.46
C HIS A 61 7.14 -8.37 9.52
N ASP A 62 6.97 -7.74 10.68
CA ASP A 62 7.91 -7.81 11.80
C ASP A 62 8.06 -9.26 12.32
N GLY A 63 7.00 -10.05 12.21
CA GLY A 63 6.98 -11.48 12.52
C GLY A 63 7.47 -12.41 11.39
N GLY A 64 7.99 -11.87 10.29
CA GLY A 64 8.52 -12.65 9.16
C GLY A 64 7.46 -13.29 8.24
N LYS A 65 6.17 -13.05 8.50
CA LYS A 65 5.04 -13.53 7.69
C LYS A 65 4.80 -12.62 6.49
N HIS A 66 5.79 -12.53 5.61
CA HIS A 66 5.80 -11.57 4.50
C HIS A 66 4.64 -11.76 3.50
N ALA A 67 4.23 -13.00 3.23
CA ALA A 67 3.10 -13.26 2.34
C ALA A 67 1.77 -12.71 2.90
N ASP A 68 1.49 -13.00 4.17
CA ASP A 68 0.28 -12.53 4.86
C ASP A 68 0.30 -11.00 5.03
N SER A 69 1.47 -10.45 5.39
CA SER A 69 1.69 -9.00 5.48
C SER A 69 1.38 -8.31 4.16
N LEU A 70 1.94 -8.81 3.05
CA LEU A 70 1.75 -8.19 1.74
C LEU A 70 0.29 -8.29 1.29
N LYS A 71 -0.35 -9.44 1.50
CA LYS A 71 -1.77 -9.61 1.17
C LYS A 71 -2.62 -8.55 1.89
N LEU A 72 -2.46 -8.43 3.21
CA LEU A 72 -3.26 -7.53 4.02
C LEU A 72 -2.97 -6.05 3.72
N ALA A 73 -1.71 -5.71 3.43
CA ALA A 73 -1.33 -4.37 2.99
C ALA A 73 -1.96 -3.99 1.64
N ASN A 74 -2.03 -4.93 0.69
CA ASN A 74 -2.70 -4.70 -0.60
C ASN A 74 -4.21 -4.56 -0.45
N GLU A 75 -4.86 -5.34 0.42
CA GLU A 75 -6.28 -5.18 0.73
C GLU A 75 -6.57 -3.79 1.31
N ALA A 76 -5.75 -3.33 2.25
CA ALA A 76 -5.87 -1.98 2.81
C ALA A 76 -5.65 -0.89 1.76
N ALA A 77 -4.66 -1.06 0.88
CA ALA A 77 -4.43 -0.15 -0.25
C ALA A 77 -5.65 -0.10 -1.18
N ALA A 78 -6.28 -1.25 -1.45
CA ALA A 78 -7.49 -1.32 -2.27
C ALA A 78 -8.70 -0.64 -1.60
N ASP A 79 -8.89 -0.85 -0.29
CA ASP A 79 -9.91 -0.14 0.48
C ASP A 79 -9.71 1.38 0.41
N LEU A 80 -8.47 1.86 0.43
CA LEU A 80 -8.18 3.28 0.32
C LEU A 80 -8.27 3.80 -1.14
N GLY A 81 -8.50 2.92 -2.13
CA GLY A 81 -8.50 3.31 -3.54
C GLY A 81 -7.10 3.67 -4.06
N VAL A 82 -6.06 3.13 -3.42
CA VAL A 82 -4.64 3.32 -3.74
C VAL A 82 -4.14 2.16 -4.61
N THR A 83 -5.06 1.34 -5.13
CA THR A 83 -4.75 0.33 -6.14
C THR A 83 -4.05 0.98 -7.33
N LYS A 84 -2.83 0.52 -7.60
CA LYS A 84 -2.19 0.71 -8.90
C LYS A 84 -2.81 -0.26 -9.89
#